data_AF-A0A7Y2B274-F1
#
_entry.id   AF-A0A7Y2B274-F1
#
_cell.length_a   1.000
_cell.length_b   1.000
_cell.length_c   1.000
_cell.angle_alpha   90.00
_cell.angle_beta   90.00
_cell.angle_gamma   90.00
#
_symmetry.space_group_name_H-M   'P 1'
#
loop_
_entity.id
_entity.type
_entity.pdbx_description
1 polymer ?
#
loop_
_entity_poly.entity_id
_entity_poly.type
_entity_poly.pdbx_seq_one_letter_code
_entity_poly.pdbx_strand_id
1 'polypeptide(L)'
;MIEIRREDETIRVPEELPLLPLRDVVVFPYMIIPLLVGRPKSVGALTTSVDGDRYLVVASQKKPETSDPGMGELHPVGTVARVLQLLRLPDNTIKVLVEGIGRVELKSLRKKKNFAAVKIARYGSSSRSTSELKALVRSVKSQFENYVKLSKKIPDEILISVNNVTDRDHLADLIGSHLSVGLDVKQQVLASPGTKHRFETLSQILSGELEILQIEKRIEGEVRSQVQKNQKEFYLNEQLKAIRKELGFAAESTGELDDLADAVADSNMPEQVAEKAVKEIEKLSKMPPLSPEATVA
;
A
#
# COMPACT_ATOMS: atom_id res chain seq x y z
N MET A 1 -22.04 -10.63 -31.20
CA MET A 1 -20.91 -9.68 -30.94
C MET A 1 -21.32 -8.75 -29.83
N ILE A 2 -20.39 -8.40 -28.93
CA ILE A 2 -20.61 -7.47 -27.83
C ILE A 2 -19.98 -6.13 -28.17
N GLU A 3 -20.73 -5.06 -27.95
CA GLU A 3 -20.24 -3.69 -28.10
C GLU A 3 -19.77 -3.14 -26.75
N ILE A 4 -18.52 -2.71 -26.70
CA ILE A 4 -17.92 -2.00 -25.57
C ILE A 4 -17.70 -0.57 -26.02
N ARG A 5 -18.28 0.38 -25.28
CA ARG A 5 -18.09 1.80 -25.53
C ARG A 5 -16.91 2.30 -24.71
N ARG A 6 -15.99 2.98 -25.37
CA ARG A 6 -14.79 3.57 -24.79
C ARG A 6 -14.70 5.01 -25.29
N GLU A 7 -15.17 5.96 -24.48
CA GLU A 7 -15.33 7.36 -24.90
C GLU A 7 -16.07 7.45 -26.24
N ASP A 8 -15.39 7.90 -27.30
CA ASP A 8 -15.94 8.05 -28.66
C ASP A 8 -15.79 6.79 -29.53
N GLU A 9 -15.07 5.76 -29.06
CA GLU A 9 -14.84 4.52 -29.79
C GLU A 9 -15.86 3.44 -29.39
N THR A 10 -16.40 2.72 -30.38
CA THR A 10 -17.19 1.51 -30.13
C THR A 10 -16.39 0.29 -30.60
N ILE A 11 -15.91 -0.49 -29.64
CA ILE A 11 -15.14 -1.70 -29.89
C ILE A 11 -16.09 -2.90 -29.89
N ARG A 12 -16.05 -3.68 -30.96
CA ARG A 12 -16.85 -4.90 -31.13
C ARG A 12 -15.99 -6.12 -30.87
N VAL A 13 -16.42 -6.96 -29.94
CA VAL A 13 -15.71 -8.21 -29.61
C VAL A 13 -16.64 -9.42 -29.72
N PRO A 14 -16.09 -10.62 -29.98
CA PRO A 14 -16.85 -11.87 -29.89
C PRO A 14 -17.51 -12.07 -28.52
N GLU A 15 -18.63 -12.80 -28.49
CA GLU A 15 -19.33 -13.16 -27.25
C GLU A 15 -18.59 -14.22 -26.42
N GLU A 16 -17.65 -14.92 -27.04
CA GLU A 16 -16.78 -15.90 -26.40
C GLU A 16 -15.32 -15.54 -26.73
N LEU A 17 -14.51 -15.36 -25.69
CA LEU A 17 -13.11 -14.99 -25.80
C LEU A 17 -12.23 -15.95 -24.99
N PRO A 18 -10.95 -16.14 -25.37
CA PRO A 18 -9.97 -16.81 -24.53
C PRO A 18 -9.91 -16.15 -23.14
N LEU A 19 -9.81 -16.97 -22.10
CA LEU A 19 -9.71 -16.52 -20.72
C LEU A 19 -8.27 -16.64 -20.22
N LEU A 20 -7.78 -15.57 -19.61
CA LEU A 20 -6.53 -15.53 -18.87
C LEU A 20 -6.83 -15.25 -17.38
N PRO A 21 -6.85 -16.29 -16.53
CA PRO A 21 -7.02 -16.13 -15.08
C PRO A 21 -5.80 -15.45 -14.46
N LEU A 22 -6.02 -14.42 -13.65
CA LEU A 22 -5.00 -13.65 -12.95
C LEU A 22 -5.03 -13.96 -11.46
N ARG A 23 -3.87 -14.01 -10.81
CA ARG A 23 -3.75 -14.35 -9.39
C ARG A 23 -3.89 -13.12 -8.50
N ASP A 24 -3.02 -12.14 -8.72
CA ASP A 24 -2.78 -11.07 -7.75
C ASP A 24 -3.05 -9.68 -8.32
N VAL A 25 -3.70 -9.60 -9.48
CA VAL A 25 -3.94 -8.31 -10.14
C VAL A 25 -5.33 -8.23 -10.77
N VAL A 26 -5.95 -7.08 -10.59
CA VAL A 26 -7.19 -6.65 -11.24
C VAL A 26 -6.80 -5.69 -12.36
N VAL A 27 -7.15 -6.00 -13.60
CA VAL A 27 -6.90 -5.13 -14.75
C VAL A 27 -8.13 -4.24 -14.97
N PHE A 28 -7.97 -2.94 -14.82
CA PHE A 28 -9.02 -1.96 -15.11
C PHE A 28 -9.05 -1.62 -16.61
N PRO A 29 -10.19 -1.16 -17.16
CA PRO A 29 -10.20 -0.47 -18.45
C PRO A 29 -9.15 0.64 -18.52
N TYR A 30 -8.60 0.91 -19.70
CA TYR A 30 -7.50 1.85 -19.98
C TYR A 30 -6.15 1.51 -19.35
N MET A 31 -6.10 0.57 -18.39
CA MET A 31 -4.86 0.16 -17.74
C MET A 31 -3.99 -0.64 -18.71
N ILE A 32 -2.73 -0.24 -18.85
CA ILE A 32 -1.70 -0.99 -19.57
C ILE A 32 -0.76 -1.62 -18.55
N ILE A 33 -0.66 -2.95 -18.55
CA ILE A 33 0.17 -3.67 -17.58
C ILE A 33 0.92 -4.85 -18.24
N PRO A 34 2.22 -5.04 -17.92
CA PRO A 34 2.93 -6.25 -18.31
C PRO A 34 2.52 -7.42 -17.41
N LEU A 35 2.21 -8.57 -18.02
CA LEU A 35 1.92 -9.82 -17.33
C LEU A 35 2.95 -10.88 -17.71
N LEU A 36 3.37 -11.68 -16.73
CA LEU A 36 4.20 -12.87 -16.94
C LEU A 36 3.33 -14.11 -16.95
N VAL A 37 3.39 -14.89 -18.03
CA VAL A 37 2.53 -16.04 -18.26
C VAL A 37 3.37 -17.27 -18.58
N GLY A 38 3.31 -18.28 -17.70
CA GLY A 38 4.04 -19.55 -17.88
C GLY A 38 3.17 -20.80 -17.91
N ARG A 39 1.89 -20.71 -17.51
CA ARG A 39 1.02 -21.90 -17.47
C ARG A 39 0.62 -22.32 -18.89
N PRO A 40 0.69 -23.62 -19.27
CA PRO A 40 0.39 -24.07 -20.63
C PRO A 40 -0.97 -23.61 -21.17
N LYS A 41 -2.03 -23.66 -20.34
CA LYS A 41 -3.37 -23.19 -20.74
C LYS A 41 -3.46 -21.69 -20.95
N SER A 42 -2.72 -20.91 -20.16
CA SER A 42 -2.66 -19.45 -20.27
C SER A 42 -1.85 -19.03 -21.49
N VAL A 43 -0.74 -19.72 -21.78
CA VAL A 43 0.04 -19.56 -23.02
C VAL A 43 -0.81 -19.90 -24.25
N GLY A 44 -1.60 -20.97 -24.16
CA GLY A 44 -2.58 -21.33 -25.19
C GLY A 44 -3.61 -20.22 -25.42
N ALA A 45 -4.19 -19.66 -24.35
CA ALA A 45 -5.15 -18.56 -24.44
C ALA A 45 -4.56 -17.33 -25.13
N LEU A 46 -3.32 -16.96 -24.77
CA LEU A 46 -2.59 -15.86 -25.39
C LEU A 46 -2.34 -16.10 -26.88
N THR A 47 -1.84 -17.28 -27.24
CA THR A 47 -1.54 -17.61 -28.63
C THR A 47 -2.82 -17.58 -29.47
N THR A 48 -3.90 -18.21 -28.99
CA THR A 48 -5.21 -18.17 -29.67
C THR A 48 -5.76 -16.74 -29.79
N SER A 49 -5.55 -15.87 -28.79
CA SER A 49 -5.98 -14.47 -28.91
C SER A 49 -5.22 -13.72 -30.00
N VAL A 50 -3.90 -13.94 -30.11
CA VAL A 50 -3.03 -13.27 -31.10
C VAL A 50 -3.35 -13.73 -32.53
N ASP A 51 -3.71 -15.00 -32.70
CA ASP A 51 -4.12 -15.56 -34.00
C ASP A 51 -5.51 -15.07 -34.47
N GLY A 52 -6.31 -14.50 -33.56
CA GLY A 52 -7.60 -13.87 -33.84
C GLY A 52 -7.54 -12.34 -33.75
N ASP A 53 -8.55 -11.73 -33.14
CA ASP A 53 -8.69 -10.27 -33.04
C ASP A 53 -7.82 -9.63 -31.92
N ARG A 54 -6.88 -10.37 -31.33
CA ARG A 54 -6.02 -9.95 -30.21
C ARG A 54 -6.74 -9.60 -28.91
N TYR A 55 -8.02 -9.96 -28.80
CA TYR A 55 -8.79 -9.80 -27.58
C TYR A 55 -8.81 -11.08 -26.75
N LEU A 56 -8.77 -10.90 -25.44
CA LEU A 56 -8.97 -11.95 -24.45
C LEU A 56 -9.69 -11.36 -23.24
N VAL A 57 -10.16 -12.21 -22.34
CA VAL A 57 -10.73 -11.80 -21.07
C VAL A 57 -9.72 -12.08 -19.97
N VAL A 58 -9.40 -11.06 -19.19
CA VAL A 58 -8.66 -11.21 -17.95
C VAL A 58 -9.63 -11.21 -16.78
N ALA A 59 -9.46 -12.15 -15.85
CA ALA A 59 -10.30 -12.24 -14.67
C ALA A 59 -9.47 -12.68 -13.46
N SER A 60 -9.62 -11.96 -12.35
CA SER A 60 -8.97 -12.30 -11.09
C SER A 60 -9.57 -13.57 -10.49
N GLN A 61 -8.71 -14.38 -9.89
CA GLN A 61 -9.08 -15.56 -9.13
C GLN A 61 -9.41 -15.17 -7.69
N LYS A 62 -10.42 -15.80 -7.10
CA LYS A 62 -10.71 -15.71 -5.66
C LYS A 62 -9.66 -16.44 -4.82
N LYS A 63 -9.03 -17.47 -5.40
CA LYS A 63 -8.01 -18.31 -4.78
C LYS A 63 -6.78 -18.38 -5.69
N PRO A 64 -5.71 -17.60 -5.40
CA PRO A 64 -4.50 -17.52 -6.24
C PRO A 64 -3.84 -18.88 -6.52
N GLU A 65 -3.89 -19.80 -5.57
CA GLU A 65 -3.21 -21.10 -5.67
C GLU A 65 -3.76 -22.00 -6.78
N THR A 66 -5.00 -21.76 -7.22
CA THR A 66 -5.69 -22.63 -8.18
C THR A 66 -5.02 -22.60 -9.55
N SER A 67 -4.69 -23.78 -10.09
CA SER A 67 -3.99 -23.89 -11.37
C SER A 67 -4.92 -23.75 -12.58
N ASP A 68 -6.10 -24.35 -12.49
CA ASP A 68 -7.12 -24.39 -13.54
C ASP A 68 -8.50 -23.99 -12.97
N PRO A 69 -8.68 -22.70 -12.62
CA PRO A 69 -9.85 -22.24 -11.88
C PRO A 69 -11.15 -22.50 -12.64
N GLY A 70 -12.14 -23.02 -11.92
CA GLY A 70 -13.52 -23.12 -12.39
C GLY A 70 -14.27 -21.79 -12.29
N MET A 71 -15.50 -21.75 -12.80
CA MET A 71 -16.32 -20.53 -12.82
C MET A 71 -16.57 -19.97 -11.41
N GLY A 72 -16.76 -20.83 -10.40
CA GLY A 72 -16.97 -20.42 -9.01
C GLY A 72 -15.74 -19.82 -8.33
N GLU A 73 -14.55 -20.08 -8.87
CA GLU A 73 -13.24 -19.64 -8.33
C GLU A 73 -12.74 -18.35 -8.98
N LEU A 74 -13.45 -17.85 -9.99
CA LEU A 74 -13.21 -16.56 -10.64
C LEU A 74 -14.15 -15.50 -10.07
N HIS A 75 -13.70 -14.25 -10.06
CA HIS A 75 -14.62 -13.14 -9.85
C HIS A 75 -15.59 -13.02 -11.05
N PRO A 76 -16.87 -12.70 -10.78
CA PRO A 76 -17.91 -12.69 -11.82
C PRO A 76 -17.75 -11.56 -12.84
N VAL A 77 -16.95 -10.54 -12.52
CA VAL A 77 -16.65 -9.41 -13.40
C VAL A 77 -15.17 -9.42 -13.71
N GLY A 78 -14.87 -9.44 -15.00
CA GLY A 78 -13.52 -9.30 -15.53
C GLY A 78 -13.43 -8.13 -16.51
N THR A 79 -12.32 -8.09 -17.23
CA THR A 79 -12.04 -7.05 -18.21
C THR A 79 -11.68 -7.71 -19.54
N VAL A 80 -12.30 -7.27 -20.63
CA VAL A 80 -11.79 -7.56 -21.97
C VAL A 80 -10.51 -6.77 -22.12
N ALA A 81 -9.43 -7.45 -22.51
CA ALA A 81 -8.12 -6.86 -22.73
C ALA A 81 -7.64 -7.12 -24.15
N ARG A 82 -6.90 -6.16 -24.69
CA ARG A 82 -6.21 -6.26 -25.98
C ARG A 82 -4.75 -6.58 -25.74
N VAL A 83 -4.22 -7.57 -26.46
CA VAL A 83 -2.80 -7.90 -26.46
C VAL A 83 -2.06 -6.89 -27.34
N LEU A 84 -1.21 -6.07 -26.73
CA LEU A 84 -0.40 -5.08 -27.42
C LEU A 84 0.90 -5.70 -27.94
N GLN A 85 1.61 -6.42 -27.07
CA GLN A 85 2.92 -6.99 -27.38
C GLN A 85 3.12 -8.32 -26.67
N LEU A 86 3.84 -9.24 -27.31
CA LEU A 86 4.23 -10.54 -26.77
C LEU A 86 5.74 -10.72 -26.93
N LEU A 87 6.43 -11.05 -25.84
CA LEU A 87 7.84 -11.40 -25.82
C LEU A 87 8.03 -12.76 -25.16
N ARG A 88 8.59 -13.73 -25.90
CA ARG A 88 8.95 -15.04 -25.35
C ARG A 88 10.31 -14.93 -24.68
N LEU A 89 10.40 -15.42 -23.44
CA LEU A 89 11.64 -15.46 -22.68
C LEU A 89 12.33 -16.83 -22.83
N PRO A 90 13.64 -16.94 -22.59
CA PRO A 90 14.39 -18.19 -22.76
C PRO A 90 13.92 -19.35 -21.86
N ASP A 91 13.24 -19.03 -20.76
CA ASP A 91 12.68 -19.98 -19.79
C ASP A 91 11.30 -20.53 -20.19
N ASN A 92 10.88 -20.32 -21.44
CA ASN A 92 9.55 -20.63 -21.98
C ASN A 92 8.38 -19.84 -21.36
N THR A 93 8.65 -18.83 -20.54
CA THR A 93 7.60 -17.89 -20.10
C THR A 93 7.35 -16.82 -21.17
N ILE A 94 6.17 -16.23 -21.14
CA ILE A 94 5.78 -15.15 -22.04
C ILE A 94 5.54 -13.90 -21.23
N LYS A 95 6.29 -12.84 -21.53
CA LYS A 95 5.98 -11.48 -21.08
C LYS A 95 5.04 -10.85 -22.09
N VAL A 96 3.81 -10.54 -21.68
CA VAL A 96 2.79 -9.93 -22.53
C VAL A 96 2.42 -8.56 -21.99
N LEU A 97 2.27 -7.57 -22.87
CA LEU A 97 1.71 -6.27 -22.53
C LEU A 97 0.23 -6.27 -22.94
N VAL A 98 -0.65 -6.03 -21.99
CA VAL A 98 -2.11 -5.99 -22.23
C VAL A 98 -2.68 -4.63 -21.87
N GLU A 99 -3.69 -4.21 -22.63
CA GLU A 99 -4.49 -3.01 -22.38
C GLU A 99 -5.92 -3.43 -22.01
N GLY A 100 -6.42 -2.97 -20.87
CA GLY A 100 -7.82 -3.13 -20.51
C GLY A 100 -8.73 -2.29 -21.40
N ILE A 101 -9.77 -2.90 -21.97
CA ILE A 101 -10.69 -2.25 -22.91
C ILE A 101 -12.02 -1.91 -22.24
N GLY A 102 -12.62 -2.87 -21.54
CA GLY A 102 -13.89 -2.66 -20.88
C GLY A 102 -14.32 -3.82 -20.01
N ARG A 103 -15.18 -3.52 -19.04
CA ARG A 103 -15.70 -4.51 -18.09
C ARG A 103 -16.68 -5.45 -18.76
N VAL A 104 -16.64 -6.70 -18.35
CA VAL A 104 -17.56 -7.74 -18.78
C VAL A 104 -17.96 -8.65 -17.64
N GLU A 105 -19.20 -9.14 -17.70
CA GLU A 105 -19.69 -10.17 -16.81
C GLU A 105 -19.35 -11.53 -17.41
N LEU A 106 -18.79 -12.43 -16.60
CA LEU A 106 -18.47 -13.79 -17.01
C LEU A 106 -19.71 -14.67 -16.85
N LYS A 107 -20.26 -15.18 -17.96
CA LYS A 107 -21.51 -15.96 -17.98
C LYS A 107 -21.28 -17.46 -17.88
N SER A 108 -20.33 -18.00 -18.65
CA SER A 108 -20.01 -19.44 -18.60
C SER A 108 -18.61 -19.73 -19.08
N LEU A 109 -17.94 -20.69 -18.42
CA LEU A 109 -16.60 -21.15 -18.74
C LEU A 109 -16.67 -22.37 -19.68
N ARG A 110 -15.92 -22.35 -20.78
CA ARG A 110 -15.70 -23.49 -21.66
C ARG A 110 -14.24 -23.92 -21.62
N LYS A 111 -13.98 -25.10 -21.09
CA LYS A 111 -12.64 -25.71 -21.15
C LYS A 111 -12.42 -26.29 -22.55
N LYS A 112 -11.44 -25.77 -23.28
CA LYS A 112 -10.97 -26.31 -24.57
C LYS A 112 -9.69 -27.11 -24.33
N LYS A 113 -9.20 -27.80 -25.36
CA LYS A 113 -8.01 -28.68 -25.26
C LYS A 113 -6.77 -27.96 -24.73
N ASN A 114 -6.49 -26.76 -25.24
CA ASN A 114 -5.24 -26.03 -24.98
C ASN A 114 -5.43 -24.73 -24.18
N PHE A 115 -6.67 -24.30 -23.90
CA PHE A 115 -6.97 -23.06 -23.19
C PHE A 115 -8.40 -23.10 -22.64
N ALA A 116 -8.77 -22.14 -21.81
CA ALA A 116 -10.15 -21.92 -21.40
C ALA A 116 -10.72 -20.71 -22.15
N ALA A 117 -11.98 -20.77 -22.55
CA ALA A 117 -12.72 -19.65 -23.11
C ALA A 117 -13.89 -19.30 -22.18
N VAL A 118 -14.36 -18.06 -22.24
CA VAL A 118 -15.47 -17.59 -21.42
C VAL A 118 -16.48 -16.86 -22.28
N LYS A 119 -17.77 -17.18 -22.10
CA LYS A 119 -18.85 -16.36 -22.63
C LYS A 119 -19.03 -15.14 -21.75
N ILE A 120 -19.15 -13.98 -22.38
CA ILE A 120 -19.21 -12.69 -21.71
C ILE A 120 -20.53 -11.97 -21.99
N ALA A 121 -20.85 -11.00 -21.14
CA ALA A 121 -21.91 -10.01 -21.37
C ALA A 121 -21.41 -8.62 -20.98
N ARG A 122 -22.07 -7.58 -21.50
CA ARG A 122 -21.78 -6.19 -21.10
C ARG A 122 -22.01 -6.05 -19.60
N TYR A 123 -21.09 -5.37 -18.94
CA TYR A 123 -21.20 -5.11 -17.50
C TYR A 123 -21.33 -3.63 -17.19
N GLY A 124 -22.24 -3.33 -16.28
CA GLY A 124 -22.50 -2.00 -15.77
C GLY A 124 -23.38 -1.13 -16.66
N SER A 125 -23.94 -0.08 -16.06
CA SER A 125 -24.73 0.94 -16.73
C SER A 125 -24.13 2.33 -16.53
N SER A 126 -24.16 3.17 -17.57
CA SER A 126 -23.85 4.59 -17.42
C SER A 126 -24.91 5.26 -16.55
N SER A 127 -24.46 5.98 -15.52
CA SER A 127 -25.37 6.74 -14.65
C SER A 127 -25.75 8.06 -15.30
N ARG A 128 -27.02 8.47 -15.16
CA ARG A 128 -27.43 9.83 -15.54
C ARG A 128 -26.62 10.85 -14.77
N SER A 129 -26.28 11.94 -15.43
CA SER A 129 -25.52 13.06 -14.84
C SER A 129 -26.39 13.85 -13.86
N THR A 130 -26.42 13.45 -12.59
CA THR A 130 -27.08 14.21 -11.51
C THR A 130 -26.13 15.20 -10.83
N SER A 131 -26.69 16.20 -10.14
CA SER A 131 -25.89 17.14 -9.32
C SER A 131 -25.13 16.42 -8.21
N GLU A 132 -25.75 15.41 -7.60
CA GLU A 132 -25.10 14.52 -6.62
C GLU A 132 -23.87 13.83 -7.19
N LEU A 133 -23.99 13.22 -8.39
CA LEU A 133 -22.86 12.53 -9.03
C LEU A 133 -21.72 13.51 -9.32
N LYS A 134 -22.02 14.75 -9.74
CA LYS A 134 -20.99 15.78 -9.95
C LYS A 134 -20.28 16.15 -8.64
N ALA A 135 -21.03 16.30 -7.54
CA ALA A 135 -20.44 16.59 -6.22
C ALA A 135 -19.56 15.44 -5.73
N LEU A 136 -20.04 14.20 -5.88
CA LEU A 136 -19.31 13.00 -5.51
C LEU A 136 -18.01 12.84 -6.30
N VAL A 137 -18.05 13.06 -7.62
CA VAL A 137 -16.84 13.05 -8.48
C VAL A 137 -15.81 14.07 -8.00
N ARG A 138 -16.23 15.31 -7.66
CA ARG A 138 -15.32 16.33 -7.12
C ARG A 138 -14.71 15.91 -5.78
N SER A 139 -15.53 15.34 -4.90
CA SER A 139 -15.07 14.83 -3.60
C SER A 139 -14.01 13.74 -3.78
N VAL A 140 -14.28 12.73 -4.63
CA VAL A 140 -13.34 11.64 -4.92
C VAL A 140 -12.05 12.15 -5.55
N LYS A 141 -12.10 13.11 -6.49
CA LYS A 141 -10.88 13.73 -7.04
C LYS A 141 -10.03 14.39 -5.95
N SER A 142 -10.66 15.16 -5.04
CA SER A 142 -9.95 15.80 -3.93
C SER A 142 -9.37 14.80 -2.93
N GLN A 143 -10.13 13.75 -2.61
CA GLN A 143 -9.64 12.65 -1.76
C GLN A 143 -8.44 11.95 -2.41
N PHE A 144 -8.51 11.64 -3.70
CA PHE A 144 -7.41 11.01 -4.43
C PHE A 144 -6.17 11.91 -4.49
N GLU A 145 -6.34 13.21 -4.69
CA GLU A 145 -5.22 14.17 -4.64
C GLU A 145 -4.50 14.15 -3.29
N ASN A 146 -5.26 14.17 -2.19
CA ASN A 146 -4.69 14.05 -0.86
C ASN A 146 -4.00 12.69 -0.65
N TYR A 147 -4.56 11.61 -1.21
CA TYR A 147 -4.01 10.27 -1.11
C TYR A 147 -2.65 10.16 -1.80
N VAL A 148 -2.53 10.69 -3.02
CA VAL A 148 -1.24 10.74 -3.76
C VAL A 148 -0.19 11.50 -2.95
N LYS A 149 -0.53 12.70 -2.46
CA LYS A 149 0.36 13.56 -1.68
C LYS A 149 0.86 12.92 -0.37
N LEU A 150 0.02 12.13 0.29
CA LEU A 150 0.37 11.45 1.54
C LEU A 150 1.13 10.14 1.31
N SER A 151 0.70 9.34 0.34
CA SER A 151 1.27 8.01 0.06
C SER A 151 2.71 8.09 -0.47
N LYS A 152 3.03 9.09 -1.31
CA LYS A 152 4.32 9.23 -2.01
C LYS A 152 4.75 8.04 -2.89
N LYS A 153 3.96 6.96 -2.94
CA LYS A 153 4.18 5.79 -3.81
C LYS A 153 3.67 6.02 -5.24
N ILE A 154 2.82 7.01 -5.43
CA ILE A 154 2.20 7.35 -6.73
C ILE A 154 2.85 8.64 -7.24
N PRO A 155 3.33 8.68 -8.49
CA PRO A 155 3.86 9.91 -9.09
C PRO A 155 2.78 11.00 -9.18
N ASP A 156 3.17 12.24 -8.87
CA ASP A 156 2.26 13.40 -8.94
C ASP A 156 1.72 13.65 -10.36
N GLU A 157 2.43 13.20 -11.39
CA GLU A 157 2.04 13.27 -12.80
C GLU A 157 0.65 12.64 -13.06
N ILE A 158 0.28 11.61 -12.28
CA ILE A 158 -1.02 10.96 -12.39
C ILE A 158 -2.18 11.92 -12.08
N LEU A 159 -1.96 12.93 -11.23
CA LEU A 159 -2.97 13.94 -10.91
C LEU A 159 -3.34 14.79 -12.13
N ILE A 160 -2.39 15.03 -13.03
CA ILE A 160 -2.64 15.76 -14.29
C ILE A 160 -3.59 14.94 -15.16
N SER A 161 -3.33 13.63 -15.31
CA SER A 161 -4.20 12.73 -16.07
C SER A 161 -5.61 12.67 -15.47
N VAL A 162 -5.73 12.49 -14.15
CA VAL A 162 -7.03 12.46 -13.44
C VAL A 162 -7.83 13.76 -13.61
N ASN A 163 -7.16 14.91 -13.68
CA ASN A 163 -7.83 16.19 -13.89
C ASN A 163 -8.33 16.39 -15.32
N ASN A 164 -7.61 15.85 -16.32
CA ASN A 164 -7.94 16.01 -17.74
C ASN A 164 -8.98 15.01 -18.25
N VAL A 165 -9.19 13.88 -17.57
CA VAL A 165 -10.22 12.91 -17.95
C VAL A 165 -11.64 13.48 -17.72
N THR A 166 -12.42 13.51 -18.79
CA THR A 166 -13.81 14.00 -18.83
C THR A 166 -14.83 12.88 -18.61
N ASP A 167 -14.57 11.68 -19.15
CA ASP A 167 -15.42 10.53 -18.96
C ASP A 167 -15.35 10.00 -17.52
N ARG A 168 -16.52 9.78 -16.92
CA ARG A 168 -16.61 9.44 -15.49
C ARG A 168 -16.22 8.00 -15.21
N ASP A 169 -16.54 7.10 -16.12
CA ASP A 169 -16.20 5.68 -15.96
C ASP A 169 -14.69 5.50 -16.11
N HIS A 170 -14.08 6.13 -17.11
CA HIS A 170 -12.63 6.22 -17.28
C HIS A 170 -11.95 6.87 -16.06
N LEU A 171 -12.47 7.97 -15.54
CA LEU A 171 -11.93 8.61 -14.34
C LEU A 171 -11.90 7.64 -13.14
N ALA A 172 -13.00 6.93 -12.90
CA ALA A 172 -13.08 5.97 -11.80
C ALA A 172 -12.13 4.77 -12.01
N ASP A 173 -11.95 4.34 -13.25
CA ASP A 173 -10.98 3.30 -13.63
C ASP A 173 -9.54 3.71 -13.38
N LEU A 174 -9.19 4.93 -13.82
CA LEU A 174 -7.87 5.49 -13.64
C LEU A 174 -7.53 5.59 -12.15
N ILE A 175 -8.42 6.16 -11.35
CA ILE A 175 -8.25 6.25 -9.88
C ILE A 175 -8.10 4.85 -9.29
N GLY A 176 -9.03 3.93 -9.59
CA GLY A 176 -9.01 2.57 -9.04
C GLY A 176 -7.74 1.78 -9.38
N SER A 177 -7.18 1.99 -10.58
CA SER A 177 -5.94 1.33 -11.02
C SER A 177 -4.72 1.74 -10.19
N HIS A 178 -4.68 3.00 -9.73
CA HIS A 178 -3.56 3.57 -8.98
C HIS A 178 -3.69 3.42 -7.45
N LEU A 179 -4.83 2.97 -6.92
CA LEU A 179 -4.95 2.69 -5.49
C LEU A 179 -4.02 1.53 -5.09
N SER A 180 -3.30 1.69 -3.98
CA SER A 180 -2.41 0.66 -3.42
C SER A 180 -3.14 -0.22 -2.39
N VAL A 181 -4.30 -0.73 -2.77
CA VAL A 181 -5.17 -1.56 -1.93
C VAL A 181 -5.19 -3.02 -2.39
N GLY A 182 -5.64 -3.91 -1.51
CA GLY A 182 -5.75 -5.35 -1.79
C GLY A 182 -6.65 -5.68 -2.99
N LEU A 183 -6.45 -6.88 -3.56
CA LEU A 183 -7.16 -7.36 -4.74
C LEU A 183 -8.68 -7.33 -4.57
N ASP A 184 -9.19 -7.79 -3.43
CA ASP A 184 -10.63 -7.82 -3.16
C ASP A 184 -11.26 -6.43 -3.21
N VAL A 185 -10.55 -5.43 -2.68
CA VAL A 185 -10.99 -4.02 -2.68
C VAL A 185 -10.98 -3.47 -4.11
N LYS A 186 -9.91 -3.72 -4.89
CA LYS A 186 -9.89 -3.34 -6.32
C LYS A 186 -11.03 -4.01 -7.10
N GLN A 187 -11.32 -5.26 -6.78
CA GLN A 187 -12.38 -6.01 -7.42
C GLN A 187 -13.77 -5.47 -7.09
N GLN A 188 -14.00 -4.92 -5.90
CA GLN A 188 -15.25 -4.21 -5.57
C GLN A 188 -15.46 -2.98 -6.48
N VAL A 189 -14.39 -2.21 -6.74
CA VAL A 189 -14.44 -1.07 -7.67
C VAL A 189 -14.70 -1.54 -9.11
N LEU A 190 -14.03 -2.60 -9.57
CA LEU A 190 -14.25 -3.16 -10.90
C LEU A 190 -15.69 -3.68 -11.06
N ALA A 191 -16.19 -4.40 -10.05
CA ALA A 191 -17.52 -5.02 -10.02
C ALA A 191 -18.61 -4.09 -9.45
N SER A 192 -18.43 -2.78 -9.55
CA SER A 192 -19.49 -1.82 -9.22
C SER A 192 -20.50 -1.72 -10.39
N PRO A 193 -21.82 -1.93 -10.15
CA PRO A 193 -22.83 -2.07 -11.20
C PRO A 193 -23.13 -0.77 -11.98
N GLY A 194 -22.69 0.38 -11.48
CA GLY A 194 -22.86 1.65 -12.18
C GLY A 194 -21.88 2.72 -11.72
N THR A 195 -21.76 3.78 -12.51
CA THR A 195 -20.83 4.88 -12.28
C THR A 195 -21.00 5.50 -10.89
N LYS A 196 -22.23 5.83 -10.46
CA LYS A 196 -22.48 6.43 -9.13
C LYS A 196 -21.97 5.51 -8.00
N HIS A 197 -22.36 4.24 -8.04
CA HIS A 197 -21.93 3.27 -7.02
C HIS A 197 -20.41 3.12 -6.99
N ARG A 198 -19.75 3.13 -8.15
CA ARG A 198 -18.29 3.06 -8.22
C ARG A 198 -17.62 4.25 -7.54
N PHE A 199 -18.13 5.46 -7.72
CA PHE A 199 -17.62 6.63 -7.02
C PHE A 199 -17.92 6.59 -5.51
N GLU A 200 -19.06 6.02 -5.09
CA GLU A 200 -19.36 5.81 -3.67
C GLU A 200 -18.35 4.83 -3.04
N THR A 201 -18.10 3.70 -3.70
CA THR A 201 -17.09 2.71 -3.29
C THR A 201 -15.70 3.34 -3.25
N LEU A 202 -15.30 4.08 -4.28
CA LEU A 202 -14.01 4.78 -4.30
C LEU A 202 -13.88 5.78 -3.16
N SER A 203 -14.94 6.55 -2.87
CA SER A 203 -14.92 7.52 -1.79
C SER A 203 -14.74 6.86 -0.42
N GLN A 204 -15.42 5.73 -0.19
CA GLN A 204 -15.28 4.95 1.04
C GLN A 204 -13.85 4.40 1.21
N ILE A 205 -13.30 3.79 0.14
CA ILE A 205 -11.93 3.26 0.15
C ILE A 205 -10.94 4.38 0.42
N LEU A 206 -11.02 5.48 -0.32
CA LEU A 206 -10.10 6.62 -0.16
C LEU A 206 -10.17 7.22 1.23
N SER A 207 -11.36 7.37 1.82
CA SER A 207 -11.50 7.86 3.19
C SER A 207 -10.76 6.97 4.19
N GLY A 208 -10.94 5.65 4.11
CA GLY A 208 -10.24 4.71 5.01
C GLY A 208 -8.72 4.72 4.82
N GLU A 209 -8.26 4.73 3.56
CA GLU A 209 -6.83 4.78 3.24
C GLU A 209 -6.17 6.09 3.71
N LEU A 210 -6.87 7.22 3.56
CA LEU A 210 -6.38 8.51 4.05
C LEU A 210 -6.24 8.53 5.57
N GLU A 211 -7.18 7.93 6.30
CA GLU A 211 -7.12 7.83 7.75
C GLU A 211 -5.91 7.01 8.20
N ILE A 212 -5.68 5.85 7.57
CA ILE A 212 -4.51 5.00 7.83
C ILE A 212 -3.21 5.78 7.57
N LEU A 213 -3.07 6.43 6.40
CA LEU A 213 -1.89 7.21 6.05
C LEU A 213 -1.63 8.37 7.02
N GLN A 214 -2.69 9.01 7.53
CA GLN A 214 -2.55 10.08 8.53
C GLN A 214 -2.03 9.53 9.87
N ILE A 215 -2.49 8.35 10.28
CA ILE A 215 -2.01 7.67 11.49
C ILE A 215 -0.54 7.27 11.32
N GLU A 216 -0.18 6.65 10.20
CA GLU A 216 1.20 6.27 9.88
C GLU A 216 2.15 7.48 9.93
N LYS A 217 1.75 8.60 9.32
CA LYS A 217 2.54 9.83 9.33
C LYS A 217 2.72 10.42 10.73
N ARG A 218 1.70 10.30 11.60
CA ARG A 218 1.80 10.74 13.00
C ARG A 218 2.81 9.89 13.76
N ILE A 219 2.72 8.57 13.63
CA ILE A 219 3.65 7.61 14.25
C ILE A 219 5.08 7.88 13.78
N GLU A 220 5.30 8.06 12.47
CA GLU A 220 6.61 8.40 11.91
C GLU A 220 7.18 9.70 12.52
N GLY A 221 6.32 10.72 12.69
CA GLY A 221 6.69 11.98 13.33
C GLY A 221 7.10 11.83 14.79
N GLU A 222 6.36 11.04 15.57
CA GLU A 222 6.64 10.76 16.98
C GLU A 222 7.96 9.99 17.13
N VAL A 223 8.16 8.94 16.34
CA VAL A 223 9.41 8.16 16.32
C VAL A 223 10.59 9.06 15.96
N ARG A 224 10.46 9.90 14.93
CA ARG A 224 11.51 10.83 14.52
C ARG A 224 11.87 11.84 15.61
N SER A 225 10.87 12.37 16.32
CA SER A 225 11.09 13.27 17.45
C SER A 225 11.83 12.59 18.59
N GLN A 226 11.47 11.35 18.92
CA GLN A 226 12.13 10.59 19.98
C GLN A 226 13.58 10.28 19.63
N VAL A 227 13.87 9.88 18.39
CA VAL A 227 15.24 9.64 17.92
C VAL A 227 16.08 10.91 18.01
N GLN A 228 15.53 12.06 17.60
CA GLN A 228 16.25 13.34 17.68
C GLN A 228 16.56 13.75 19.12
N LYS A 229 15.63 13.52 20.07
CA LYS A 229 15.86 13.77 21.50
C LYS A 229 16.98 12.88 22.04
N ASN A 230 16.90 11.56 21.79
CA ASN A 230 17.90 10.61 22.25
C ASN A 230 19.29 10.90 21.66
N GLN A 231 19.38 11.24 20.37
CA GLN A 231 20.64 11.63 19.74
C GLN A 231 21.22 12.90 20.36
N LYS A 232 20.38 13.90 20.63
CA LYS A 232 20.81 15.14 21.28
C LYS A 232 21.30 14.88 22.70
N GLU A 233 20.59 14.10 23.50
CA GLU A 233 21.00 13.73 24.86
C GLU A 233 22.30 12.93 24.86
N PHE A 234 22.43 11.93 23.98
CA PHE A 234 23.67 11.17 23.81
C PHE A 234 24.84 12.09 23.49
N TYR A 235 24.68 12.97 22.50
CA TYR A 235 25.71 13.92 22.10
C TYR A 235 26.12 14.87 23.23
N LEU A 236 25.15 15.44 23.94
CA LEU A 236 25.41 16.35 25.07
C LEU A 236 26.12 15.63 26.23
N ASN A 237 25.75 14.38 26.52
CA ASN A 237 26.41 13.59 27.56
C ASN A 237 27.86 13.25 27.20
N GLU A 238 28.14 12.90 25.94
CA GLU A 238 29.52 12.68 25.48
C GLU A 238 30.34 13.98 25.51
N GLN A 239 29.75 15.12 25.16
CA GLN A 239 30.41 16.43 25.32
C GLN A 239 30.72 16.73 26.79
N LEU A 240 29.79 16.49 27.71
CA LEU A 240 30.02 16.70 29.14
C LEU A 240 31.13 15.79 29.69
N LYS A 241 31.19 14.53 29.26
CA LYS A 241 32.29 13.61 29.62
C LYS A 241 33.64 14.11 29.11
N ALA A 242 33.69 14.59 27.86
CA ALA A 242 34.92 15.15 27.29
C ALA A 242 35.37 16.42 28.03
N ILE A 243 34.44 17.34 28.34
CA ILE A 243 34.74 18.57 29.11
C ILE A 243 35.24 18.23 30.51
N ARG A 244 34.59 17.30 31.23
CA ARG A 244 35.04 16.87 32.57
C ARG A 244 36.47 16.31 32.54
N LYS A 245 36.79 15.53 31.50
CA LYS A 245 38.13 15.00 31.26
C LYS A 245 39.17 16.09 30.96
N GLU A 246 38.84 17.11 30.15
CA GLU A 246 39.73 18.23 29.85
C GLU A 246 39.92 19.20 31.02
N LEU A 247 38.87 19.44 31.82
CA LEU A 247 38.92 20.28 33.02
C LEU A 247 39.68 19.63 34.19
N GLY A 248 40.21 18.42 34.01
CA GLY A 248 40.98 17.74 35.05
C GLY A 248 40.14 17.25 36.23
N PHE A 249 38.82 17.15 36.07
CA PHE A 249 37.98 16.36 37.00
C PHE A 249 38.31 14.89 36.76
N ALA A 250 39.44 14.45 37.33
CA ALA A 250 39.73 13.05 37.52
C ALA A 250 38.61 12.41 38.35
N ALA A 251 38.44 11.10 38.19
CA ALA A 251 37.39 10.26 38.75
C ALA A 251 37.33 10.20 40.30
N GLU A 252 37.90 11.16 41.03
CA GLU A 252 37.91 11.22 42.50
C GLU A 252 36.51 11.40 43.10
N SER A 253 35.66 12.26 42.52
CA SER A 253 34.29 12.49 43.04
C SER A 253 33.34 11.29 42.87
N THR A 254 33.62 10.39 41.92
CA THR A 254 32.85 9.15 41.75
C THR A 254 33.39 8.02 42.62
N GLY A 255 34.72 7.97 42.85
CA GLY A 255 35.33 6.97 43.72
C GLY A 255 34.89 7.10 45.18
N GLU A 256 34.81 8.33 45.71
CA GLU A 256 34.38 8.56 47.09
C GLU A 256 32.94 8.10 47.36
N LEU A 257 32.04 8.23 46.38
CA LEU A 257 30.65 7.78 46.52
C LEU A 257 30.53 6.25 46.49
N ASP A 258 31.33 5.59 45.65
CA ASP A 258 31.38 4.13 45.59
C ASP A 258 32.03 3.56 46.88
N ASP A 259 33.11 4.17 47.38
CA ASP A 259 33.76 3.80 48.64
C ASP A 259 32.81 3.97 49.86
N LEU A 260 32.00 5.03 49.87
CA LEU A 260 30.97 5.24 50.90
C LEU A 260 29.84 4.21 50.82
N ALA A 261 29.44 3.80 49.61
CA ALA A 261 28.42 2.77 49.43
C ALA A 261 28.92 1.39 49.92
N ASP A 262 30.17 1.04 49.60
CA ASP A 262 30.81 -0.19 50.06
C ASP A 262 30.98 -0.18 51.59
N ALA A 263 31.40 0.95 52.17
CA ALA A 263 31.51 1.09 53.63
C ALA A 263 30.17 0.93 54.35
N VAL A 264 29.05 1.38 53.77
CA VAL A 264 27.69 1.17 54.32
C VAL A 264 27.27 -0.29 54.22
N ALA A 265 27.64 -0.99 53.14
CA ALA A 265 27.36 -2.41 52.99
C ALA A 265 28.12 -3.28 54.01
N ASP A 266 29.38 -2.94 54.29
CA ASP A 266 30.26 -3.71 55.17
C ASP A 266 30.03 -3.46 56.67
N SER A 267 29.37 -2.37 57.05
CA SER A 267 29.27 -1.92 58.45
C SER A 267 28.17 -2.61 59.27
N ASN A 268 27.50 -3.62 58.70
CA ASN A 268 26.55 -4.52 59.38
C ASN A 268 25.51 -3.77 60.25
N MET A 269 25.02 -2.64 59.72
CA MET A 269 24.14 -1.72 60.44
C MET A 269 22.70 -2.29 60.55
N PRO A 270 21.92 -1.90 61.57
CA PRO A 270 20.50 -2.20 61.63
C PRO A 270 19.76 -1.66 60.39
N GLU A 271 18.77 -2.41 59.88
CA GLU A 271 18.09 -2.16 58.60
C GLU A 271 17.57 -0.72 58.43
N GLN A 272 16.98 -0.14 59.48
CA GLN A 272 16.49 1.26 59.47
C GLN A 272 17.60 2.31 59.31
N VAL A 273 18.83 2.00 59.72
CA VAL A 273 19.99 2.89 59.65
C VAL A 273 20.63 2.79 58.26
N ALA A 274 20.78 1.57 57.74
CA ALA A 274 21.27 1.34 56.38
C ALA A 274 20.39 2.02 55.33
N GLU A 275 19.07 1.93 55.47
CA GLU A 275 18.12 2.57 54.55
C GLU A 275 18.22 4.11 54.54
N LYS A 276 18.53 4.71 55.69
CA LYS A 276 18.79 6.15 55.82
C LYS A 276 20.14 6.55 55.22
N ALA A 277 21.19 5.75 55.44
CA ALA A 277 22.52 6.00 54.91
C ALA A 277 22.53 5.96 53.37
N VAL A 278 21.88 4.96 52.76
CA VAL A 278 21.75 4.86 51.31
C VAL A 278 20.99 6.06 50.73
N LYS A 279 19.92 6.52 51.38
CA LYS A 279 19.18 7.72 50.96
C LYS A 279 20.02 8.99 51.01
N GLU A 280 20.91 9.13 51.99
CA GLU A 280 21.77 10.31 52.08
C GLU A 280 22.92 10.27 51.06
N ILE A 281 23.46 9.08 50.75
CA ILE A 281 24.43 8.88 49.66
C ILE A 281 23.81 9.22 48.30
N GLU A 282 22.58 8.78 48.02
CA GLU A 282 21.85 9.15 46.81
C GLU A 282 21.57 10.65 46.69
N LYS A 283 21.46 11.34 47.83
CA LYS A 283 21.24 12.78 47.88
C LYS A 283 22.55 13.54 47.63
N LEU A 284 23.65 13.06 48.20
CA LEU A 284 25.01 13.53 47.94
C LEU A 284 25.41 13.38 46.46
N SER A 285 25.08 12.26 45.81
CA SER A 285 25.39 12.05 44.39
C SER A 285 24.65 12.99 43.43
N LYS A 286 23.55 13.60 43.88
CA LYS A 286 22.76 14.57 43.12
C LYS A 286 23.11 16.02 43.45
N MET A 287 23.95 16.27 44.45
CA MET A 287 24.36 17.62 44.83
C MET A 287 25.46 18.15 43.89
N PRO A 288 25.40 19.42 43.46
CA PRO A 288 26.46 20.03 42.66
C PRO A 288 27.78 20.08 43.46
N PRO A 289 28.93 19.75 42.85
CA PRO A 289 30.24 19.65 43.53
C PRO A 289 30.78 21.00 44.07
N LEU A 290 30.05 22.09 43.88
CA LEU A 290 30.38 23.45 44.35
C LEU A 290 29.44 23.95 45.47
N SER A 291 28.63 23.06 46.07
CA SER A 291 27.83 23.41 47.25
C SER A 291 28.73 23.54 48.49
N PRO A 292 28.58 24.60 49.32
CA PRO A 292 29.35 24.77 50.57
C PRO A 292 29.18 23.63 51.57
N GLU A 293 28.14 22.81 51.42
CA GLU A 293 27.89 21.63 52.26
C GLU A 293 28.72 20.40 51.84
N ALA A 294 29.22 20.34 50.61
CA ALA A 294 30.05 19.22 50.12
C ALA A 294 31.50 19.28 50.64
N THR A 295 31.98 20.46 51.05
CA THR A 295 33.36 20.64 51.55
C THR A 295 33.51 20.38 53.06
N VAL A 296 32.41 20.08 53.78
CA VAL A 296 32.38 19.94 55.24
C VAL A 296 31.80 18.58 55.70
N ALA A 297 31.59 17.63 54.78
CA ALA A 297 31.16 16.27 55.10
C ALA A 297 32.35 15.35 55.39
#